data_AF-A0A968QPT7-F1
#
_entry.id   AF-A0A968QPT7-F1
#
_cell.length_a   1.000
_cell.length_b   1.000
_cell.length_c   1.000
_cell.angle_alpha   90.00
_cell.angle_beta   90.00
_cell.angle_gamma   90.00
#
_symmetry.space_group_name_H-M   'P 1'
#
loop_
_entity.id
_entity.type
_entity.pdbx_description
1 polymer ?
#
loop_
_entity_poly.entity_id
_entity_poly.type
_entity_poly.pdbx_seq_one_letter_code
_entity_poly.pdbx_strand_id
1 'polypeptide(L)' 'MSEPLSYAFGYSGMAYLNQKKYAEATDMTRKAVFRAQQGNFPEILYYWQWQSGKIFNAIGETKIQFRHIGMP' A
#
# COMPACT_ATOMS: atom_id res chain seq x y z
N MET A 1 9.70 2.36 -20.17
CA MET A 1 9.32 3.50 -19.29
C MET A 1 8.36 3.07 -18.17
N SER A 2 8.69 2.02 -17.40
CA SER A 2 7.83 1.48 -16.33
C SER A 2 8.19 2.00 -14.94
N GLU A 3 9.42 2.49 -14.76
CA GLU A 3 9.96 3.00 -13.50
C GLU A 3 9.18 4.21 -12.93
N PRO A 4 8.86 5.29 -13.70
CA PRO A 4 8.20 6.47 -13.13
C PRO A 4 6.75 6.18 -12.73
N LEU A 5 6.09 5.27 -13.44
CA LEU A 5 4.73 4.84 -13.13
C LEU A 5 4.67 4.05 -11.82
N SER A 6 5.70 3.23 -11.56
CA SER A 6 5.83 2.48 -10.29
C SER A 6 5.88 3.44 -9.10
N TYR A 7 6.72 4.48 -9.19
CA TYR A 7 6.80 5.54 -8.17
C TYR A 7 5.49 6.31 -8.02
N ALA A 8 4.87 6.74 -9.12
CA ALA A 8 3.61 7.48 -9.06
C ALA A 8 2.50 6.71 -8.33
N PHE A 9 2.34 5.42 -8.63
CA PHE A 9 1.37 4.56 -7.95
C PHE A 9 1.75 4.32 -6.48
N GLY A 10 3.03 4.11 -6.20
CA GLY A 10 3.51 3.86 -4.85
C GLY A 10 3.30 5.04 -3.91
N TYR A 11 3.66 6.26 -4.34
CA TYR A 11 3.39 7.49 -3.59
C TYR A 11 1.89 7.76 -3.43
N SER A 12 1.08 7.47 -4.45
CA SER A 12 -0.38 7.57 -4.33
C SER A 12 -0.91 6.62 -3.25
N GLY A 13 -0.38 5.39 -3.18
CA GLY A 13 -0.68 4.45 -2.10
C GLY A 13 -0.36 4.98 -0.71
N MET A 14 0.79 5.65 -0.54
CA MET A 14 1.15 6.30 0.73
C MET A 14 0.19 7.45 1.09
N ALA A 15 -0.19 8.27 0.11
CA ALA A 15 -1.11 9.37 0.33
C ALA A 15 -2.49 8.88 0.79
N TYR A 16 -2.97 7.77 0.23
CA TYR A 16 -4.22 7.13 0.67
C TYR A 16 -4.09 6.48 2.06
N LEU A 17 -2.94 5.87 2.37
CA LEU A 17 -2.68 5.30 3.69
C LEU A 17 -2.76 6.38 4.78
N ASN A 18 -2.17 7.56 4.54
CA ASN A 18 -2.24 8.69 5.47
C ASN A 18 -3.67 9.22 5.67
N GLN A 19 -4.54 9.06 4.67
CA GLN A 19 -5.97 9.39 4.75
C GLN A 19 -6.81 8.27 5.39
N LYS A 20 -6.19 7.18 5.86
CA LYS A 20 -6.88 5.96 6.34
C LYS A 20 -7.79 5.31 5.29
N LYS A 21 -7.57 5.63 4.01
CA LYS A 21 -8.26 5.05 2.85
C LYS A 21 -7.56 3.76 2.43
N TYR A 22 -7.67 2.74 3.28
CA TYR A 22 -6.83 1.55 3.16
C TYR A 22 -7.12 0.71 1.91
N ALA A 23 -8.35 0.71 1.41
CA ALA A 23 -8.70 -0.01 0.19
C ALA A 23 -7.99 0.62 -1.03
N GLU A 24 -8.06 1.94 -1.15
CA GLU A 24 -7.40 2.72 -2.21
C GLU A 24 -5.88 2.67 -2.09
N ALA A 25 -5.35 2.70 -0.85
CA ALA A 25 -3.92 2.51 -0.59
C ALA A 25 -3.43 1.14 -1.09
N THR A 26 -4.22 0.10 -0.85
CA THR A 26 -3.90 -1.28 -1.28
C THR A 26 -3.93 -1.39 -2.81
N ASP A 27 -4.95 -0.83 -3.47
CA ASP A 27 -5.08 -0.87 -4.92
C ASP A 27 -3.91 -0.16 -5.62
N MET A 28 -3.54 1.03 -5.17
CA MET A 28 -2.42 1.80 -5.74
C MET A 28 -1.07 1.11 -5.51
N THR A 29 -0.85 0.55 -4.32
CA THR A 29 0.41 -0.17 -4.02
C THR A 29 0.53 -1.44 -4.86
N ARG A 30 -0.57 -2.17 -5.11
CA ARG A 30 -0.57 -3.34 -6.00
C ARG A 30 -0.23 -2.97 -7.45
N LYS A 31 -0.74 -1.83 -7.94
CA LYS A 31 -0.37 -1.30 -9.26
C LYS A 31 1.13 -0.98 -9.33
N ALA A 32 1.71 -0.40 -8.27
CA ALA A 32 3.14 -0.12 -8.19
C ALA A 32 3.97 -1.42 -8.24
N VAL A 33 3.61 -2.43 -7.45
CA VAL A 33 4.24 -3.77 -7.44
C VAL A 33 4.22 -4.39 -8.85
N PHE A 34 3.06 -4.39 -9.50
CA PHE A 34 2.92 -4.97 -10.83
C PHE A 34 3.82 -4.29 -11.87
N ARG A 35 3.94 -2.95 -11.83
CA ARG A 35 4.83 -2.20 -12.72
C ARG A 35 6.31 -2.45 -12.42
N ALA A 36 6.68 -2.56 -11.14
CA ALA A 36 8.04 -2.90 -10.73
C ALA A 36 8.44 -4.31 -11.20
N GLN A 37 7.53 -5.28 -11.09
CA GLN A 37 7.73 -6.65 -11.59
C GLN A 37 7.88 -6.67 -13.11
N GLN A 38 6.99 -5.99 -13.84
CA GLN A 38 7.07 -5.91 -15.31
C GLN A 38 8.36 -5.24 -15.81
N GLY A 39 8.87 -4.27 -15.07
CA GLY A 39 10.12 -3.58 -15.39
C GLY A 39 11.38 -4.28 -14.93
N ASN A 40 11.27 -5.40 -14.21
CA ASN A 40 12.38 -6.09 -13.56
C ASN A 40 13.22 -5.17 -12.66
N PHE A 41 12.53 -4.39 -11.80
CA PHE A 41 13.15 -3.48 -10.84
C PHE A 41 13.04 -4.06 -9.41
N PRO A 42 13.95 -4.96 -9.00
CA PRO A 42 13.85 -5.66 -7.72
C PRO A 42 13.95 -4.72 -6.51
N GLU A 43 14.76 -3.65 -6.60
CA GLU A 43 14.89 -2.65 -5.54
C GLU A 43 13.57 -1.89 -5.30
N ILE A 44 12.91 -1.51 -6.40
CA ILE A 44 11.61 -0.83 -6.35
C ILE A 44 10.52 -1.79 -5.86
N LEU A 45 10.56 -3.05 -6.33
CA LEU A 45 9.64 -4.08 -5.90
C LEU A 45 9.70 -4.30 -4.38
N TYR A 46 10.90 -4.40 -3.81
CA TYR A 46 11.09 -4.56 -2.37
C TYR A 46 10.44 -3.41 -1.58
N TYR A 47 10.61 -2.18 -2.05
CA TYR A 47 10.03 -1.00 -1.42
C TYR A 47 8.49 -1.07 -1.35
N TRP A 48 7.83 -1.48 -2.43
CA TRP A 48 6.37 -1.60 -2.45
C TRP A 48 5.84 -2.82 -1.69
N GLN A 49 6.62 -3.89 -1.60
CA GLN A 49 6.28 -5.02 -0.73
C GLN A 49 6.30 -4.60 0.74
N TRP A 50 7.30 -3.81 1.15
CA TRP A 50 7.34 -3.25 2.50
C TRP A 50 6.16 -2.30 2.78
N GLN A 51 5.82 -1.43 1.82
CA GLN A 51 4.64 -0.57 1.92
C GLN A 51 3.34 -1.38 2.06
N SER A 52 3.21 -2.48 1.33
CA SER A 52 2.05 -3.37 1.45
C SER A 52 1.93 -3.93 2.87
N GLY A 53 3.05 -4.34 3.48
CA GLY A 53 3.09 -4.76 4.88
C GLY A 53 2.59 -3.68 5.85
N LYS A 54 2.99 -2.42 5.65
CA LYS A 54 2.49 -1.29 6.46
C LYS A 54 0.98 -1.09 6.33
N ILE A 55 0.45 -1.21 5.11
CA ILE A 55 -0.99 -1.06 4.87
C ILE A 55 -1.75 -2.20 5.56
N PHE A 56 -1.28 -3.45 5.47
CA PHE A 56 -1.92 -4.59 6.15
C PHE A 56 -1.87 -4.47 7.67
N ASN A 57 -0.75 -4.01 8.25
CA ASN A 57 -0.66 -3.73 9.67
C ASN A 57 -1.68 -2.66 10.10
N ALA A 58 -1.77 -1.54 9.37
CA ALA A 58 -2.72 -0.47 9.67
C ALA A 58 -4.19 -0.92 9.57
N ILE A 59 -4.52 -1.77 8.59
CA ILE A 59 -5.85 -2.40 8.48
C ILE A 59 -6.11 -3.31 9.69
N GLY A 60 -5.13 -4.11 10.10
CA GLY A 60 -5.20 -4.96 11.28
C GLY A 60 -5.42 -4.18 12.57
N GLU A 61 -4.62 -3.14 12.80
CA GLU A 61 -4.75 -2.20 13.93
C GLU A 61 -6.12 -1.53 13.95
N THR A 62 -6.61 -1.09 12.79
CA THR A 62 -7.94 -0.51 12.66
C THR A 62 -9.03 -1.51 13.07
N LYS A 63 -8.94 -2.76 12.63
CA LYS A 63 -9.89 -3.83 13.03
C LYS A 63 -9.81 -4.13 14.53
N ILE A 64 -8.61 -4.18 15.11
CA ILE A 64 -8.40 -4.40 16.55
C ILE A 64 -9.00 -3.24 17.35
N GLN A 65 -8.78 -2.00 16.89
CA GLN A 65 -9.36 -0.81 17.50
C GLN A 65 -10.90 -0.86 17.49
N PHE A 66 -11.52 -1.19 16.35
CA PHE A 66 -12.98 -1.37 16.30
C PHE A 66 -13.49 -2.48 17.22
N ARG A 67 -12.72 -3.56 17.42
CA ARG A 67 -13.08 -4.65 18.32
C ARG A 67 -12.99 -4.26 19.81
N HIS A 68 -12.08 -3.36 20.16
CA HIS A 68 -11.88 -2.89 21.54
C HIS A 68 -12.86 -1.78 21.93
N ILE A 69 -13.36 -0.98 20.98
CA ILE A 69 -14.35 0.07 21.22
C ILE A 69 -15.75 -0.50 21.00
N GLY A 70 -16.09 -1.59 21.73
CA GLY A 70 -17.32 -2.36 21.55
C GLY A 70 -18.50 -1.48 21.13
N MET A 71 -19.07 -1.76 19.97
CA MET A 71 -20.36 -1.17 19.62
C MET A 71 -21.47 -1.96 20.33
N PRO A 72 -22.53 -1.26 20.80
CA PRO A 72 -23.81 -1.89 21.10
C PRO A 72 -24.46 -2.52 19.85
#